data_AF-A0A953D9Y2-F1
#
_entry.id   AF-A0A953D9Y2-F1
#
_cell.length_a   1.000
_cell.length_b   1.000
_cell.length_c   1.000
_cell.angle_alpha   90.00
_cell.angle_beta   90.00
_cell.angle_gamma   90.00
#
_symmetry.space_group_name_H-M   'P 1'
#
loop_
_entity.id
_entity.type
_entity.pdbx_description
1 polymer ?
#
loop_
_entity_poly.entity_id
_entity_poly.type
_entity_poly.pdbx_seq_one_letter_code
_entity_poly.pdbx_strand_id
1 'polypeptide(L)'
;MSESPDLHARLLDDARRYDPNAHTRSLLLPYRDVILLQRAKFMSYDQIAATFTRHGLKVSPQGVGAFCRRQFSQAEILRVRRTQATGGGSSLNPGEMAAASVAPASGAPAPQPSEARNGRRGPRIARDDY
;
A
#
# COMPACT_ATOMS: atom_id res chain seq x y z
N MET A 1 23.77 50.65 19.21
CA MET A 1 23.61 49.64 18.14
C MET A 1 22.27 48.99 18.36
N SER A 2 21.33 49.16 17.43
CA SER A 2 19.90 48.86 17.63
C SER A 2 19.40 47.85 16.59
N GLU A 3 20.12 46.74 16.43
CA GLU A 3 19.88 45.75 15.38
C GLU A 3 18.81 44.69 15.74
N SER A 4 18.38 44.66 17.01
CA SER A 4 17.61 43.53 17.57
C SER A 4 16.20 43.31 17.00
N PRO A 5 15.31 44.31 16.85
CA PRO A 5 13.93 44.06 16.45
C PRO A 5 13.81 43.69 14.96
N ASP A 6 14.53 44.37 14.08
CA ASP A 6 14.51 44.12 12.64
C ASP A 6 15.15 42.77 12.28
N LEU A 7 16.25 42.39 12.95
CA LEU A 7 16.87 41.08 12.77
C LEU A 7 15.92 39.95 13.22
N HIS A 8 15.28 40.10 14.38
CA HIS A 8 14.32 39.13 14.89
C HIS A 8 13.10 38.98 13.96
N ALA A 9 12.57 40.09 13.43
CA ALA A 9 11.48 40.07 12.46
C ALA A 9 11.86 39.34 11.16
N ARG A 10 13.07 39.58 10.63
CA ARG A 10 13.60 38.89 9.44
C ARG A 10 13.78 37.40 9.68
N LEU A 11 14.39 37.01 10.81
CA LEU A 11 14.57 35.60 11.18
C LEU A 11 13.23 34.86 11.38
N LEU A 12 12.22 35.52 11.94
CA LEU A 12 10.87 34.95 12.04
C LEU A 12 10.19 34.78 10.67
N ASP A 13 10.38 35.72 9.75
CA ASP A 13 9.83 35.64 8.41
C ASP A 13 10.52 34.53 7.58
N ASP A 14 11.85 34.43 7.63
CA ASP A 14 12.59 33.32 7.02
C ASP A 14 12.20 31.96 7.63
N ALA A 15 12.05 31.87 8.96
CA ALA A 15 11.59 30.65 9.62
C ALA A 15 10.16 30.25 9.23
N ARG A 16 9.28 31.21 8.90
CA ARG A 16 7.92 30.95 8.36
C ARG A 16 7.96 30.52 6.89
N ARG A 17 8.92 31.03 6.11
CA ARG A 17 9.12 30.71 4.69
C ARG A 17 9.85 29.39 4.47
N TYR A 18 10.62 28.93 5.44
CA TYR A 18 11.37 27.68 5.36
C TYR A 18 10.46 26.45 5.31
N ASP A 19 10.30 25.88 4.11
CA ASP A 19 9.63 24.60 3.92
C ASP A 19 10.68 23.46 3.89
N PRO A 20 10.83 22.66 4.97
CA PRO A 20 11.84 21.60 5.04
C PRO A 20 11.63 20.49 4.00
N ASN A 21 10.49 20.47 3.29
CA ASN A 21 10.19 19.49 2.26
C ASN A 21 10.27 20.08 0.83
N ALA A 22 10.64 21.37 0.65
CA ALA A 22 10.75 21.98 -0.68
C ALA A 22 11.74 21.22 -1.57
N HIS A 23 12.96 20.96 -1.06
CA HIS A 23 14.00 20.21 -1.78
C HIS A 23 13.54 18.79 -2.18
N THR A 24 12.89 18.07 -1.27
CA THR A 24 12.36 16.73 -1.52
C THR A 24 11.24 16.75 -2.57
N ARG A 25 10.41 17.79 -2.61
CA ARG A 25 9.38 17.94 -3.65
C ARG A 25 10.00 18.14 -5.02
N SER A 26 10.97 19.05 -5.17
CA SER A 26 11.67 19.24 -6.44
C SER A 26 12.39 17.99 -6.93
N LEU A 27 12.95 17.19 -6.01
CA LEU A 27 13.67 15.96 -6.35
C LEU A 27 12.74 14.81 -6.76
N LEU A 28 11.57 14.67 -6.11
CA LEU A 28 10.63 13.58 -6.37
C LEU A 28 9.62 13.88 -7.50
N LEU A 29 9.40 15.16 -7.86
CA LEU A 29 8.45 15.55 -8.91
C LEU A 29 8.66 14.82 -10.26
N PRO A 30 9.90 14.71 -10.79
CA PRO A 30 10.16 14.01 -12.05
C PRO A 30 9.83 12.51 -12.01
N TYR A 31 9.75 11.92 -10.81
CA TYR A 31 9.49 10.51 -10.58
C TYR A 31 8.07 10.25 -10.08
N ARG A 32 7.17 11.25 -10.15
CA ARG A 32 5.78 11.20 -9.67
C ARG A 32 5.07 9.90 -10.10
N ASP A 33 5.09 9.59 -11.39
CA ASP A 33 4.32 8.47 -11.92
C ASP A 33 4.94 7.10 -11.56
N VAL A 34 6.26 7.05 -11.37
CA VAL A 34 6.97 5.87 -10.84
C VAL A 34 6.54 5.61 -9.39
N ILE A 35 6.47 6.65 -8.56
CA ILE A 35 6.02 6.55 -7.16
C ILE A 35 4.54 6.14 -7.12
N LEU A 36 3.70 6.71 -7.98
CA LEU A 36 2.28 6.35 -8.10
C LEU A 36 2.10 4.86 -8.46
N LEU A 37 2.89 4.35 -9.40
CA LEU A 37 2.90 2.94 -9.79
C LEU A 37 3.37 2.03 -8.64
N GLN A 38 4.43 2.41 -7.92
CA GLN A 38 4.91 1.69 -6.74
C GLN A 38 3.86 1.64 -5.62
N ARG A 39 3.13 2.74 -5.38
CA ARG A 39 2.01 2.80 -4.43
C ARG A 39 0.80 2.00 -4.90
N ALA A 40 0.53 1.95 -6.20
CA ALA A 40 -0.49 1.06 -6.78
C ALA A 40 -0.15 -0.42 -6.51
N LYS A 41 1.14 -0.78 -6.63
CA LYS A 41 1.75 -2.09 -6.25
C LYS A 41 1.95 -2.29 -4.73
N PHE A 42 1.30 -1.51 -3.88
CA PHE A 42 1.32 -1.63 -2.40
C PHE A 42 2.69 -1.42 -1.72
N MET A 43 3.72 -0.90 -2.41
CA MET A 43 5.02 -0.66 -1.77
C MET A 43 4.92 0.35 -0.62
N SER A 44 5.59 0.07 0.50
CA SER A 44 5.68 0.97 1.65
C SER A 44 6.59 2.18 1.34
N TYR A 45 6.50 3.24 2.15
CA TYR A 45 7.33 4.43 1.95
C TYR A 45 8.83 4.12 2.13
N ASP A 46 9.18 3.21 3.05
CA ASP A 46 10.53 2.70 3.24
C ASP A 46 11.03 1.86 2.06
N GLN A 47 10.19 0.97 1.51
CA GLN A 47 10.54 0.21 0.31
C GLN A 47 10.79 1.14 -0.89
N ILE A 48 9.95 2.16 -1.06
CA ILE A 48 10.10 3.18 -2.10
C ILE A 48 11.41 3.95 -1.89
N ALA A 49 11.68 4.45 -0.69
CA ALA A 49 12.91 5.16 -0.36
C ALA A 49 14.17 4.30 -0.57
N ALA A 50 14.11 3.01 -0.23
CA ALA A 50 15.17 2.05 -0.50
C ALA A 50 15.40 1.83 -2.01
N THR A 51 14.33 1.75 -2.82
CA THR A 51 14.43 1.69 -4.29
C THR A 51 15.11 2.95 -4.84
N PHE A 52 14.68 4.14 -4.44
CA PHE A 52 15.34 5.39 -4.89
C PHE A 52 16.81 5.45 -4.46
N THR A 53 17.13 5.02 -3.24
CA THR A 53 18.52 4.99 -2.74
C THR A 53 19.41 4.05 -3.56
N ARG A 54 18.90 2.89 -4.00
CA ARG A 54 19.61 1.96 -4.91
C ARG A 54 19.92 2.57 -6.27
N HIS A 55 19.14 3.55 -6.72
CA HIS A 55 19.36 4.29 -7.96
C HIS A 55 20.07 5.65 -7.73
N GLY A 56 20.73 5.83 -6.58
CA GLY A 56 21.53 7.03 -6.27
C GLY A 56 20.74 8.22 -5.71
N LEU A 57 19.41 8.12 -5.61
CA LEU A 57 18.54 9.18 -5.11
C LEU A 57 18.31 9.02 -3.60
N LYS A 58 19.10 9.76 -2.80
CA LYS A 58 18.98 9.77 -1.34
C LYS A 58 17.72 10.50 -0.90
N VAL A 59 16.70 9.76 -0.51
CA VAL A 59 15.42 10.28 0.01
C VAL A 59 15.02 9.57 1.29
N SER A 60 14.45 10.31 2.25
CA SER A 60 13.97 9.71 3.50
C SER A 60 12.56 9.13 3.32
N PRO A 61 12.20 8.04 4.03
CA PRO A 61 10.84 7.49 4.02
C PRO A 61 9.78 8.53 4.41
N GLN A 62 10.11 9.45 5.32
CA GLN A 62 9.24 10.56 5.73
C GLN A 62 9.02 11.55 4.58
N GLY A 63 10.07 11.89 3.83
CA GLY A 63 9.98 12.77 2.65
C GLY A 63 9.11 12.16 1.54
N VAL A 64 9.27 10.85 1.27
CA VAL A 64 8.41 10.09 0.34
C VAL A 64 6.96 10.09 0.84
N GLY A 65 6.73 9.86 2.14
CA GLY A 65 5.41 9.89 2.74
C GLY A 65 4.73 11.27 2.64
N ALA A 66 5.47 12.35 2.91
CA ALA A 66 4.98 13.72 2.78
C ALA A 66 4.68 14.12 1.33
N PHE A 67 5.50 13.67 0.37
CA PHE A 67 5.24 13.82 -1.05
C PHE A 67 3.97 13.08 -1.47
N CYS A 68 3.83 11.79 -1.10
CA CYS A 68 2.68 10.97 -1.47
C CYS A 68 1.35 11.56 -0.98
N ARG A 69 1.29 12.03 0.27
CA ARG A 69 0.08 12.65 0.86
C ARG A 69 -0.32 13.96 0.18
N ARG A 70 0.63 14.66 -0.46
CA ARG A 70 0.41 15.94 -1.16
C ARG A 70 0.12 15.78 -2.65
N GLN A 71 0.62 14.72 -3.28
CA GLN A 71 0.63 14.57 -4.75
C GLN A 71 -0.36 13.52 -5.26
N PHE A 72 -0.83 12.60 -4.41
CA PHE A 72 -1.73 11.52 -4.81
C PHE A 72 -2.98 11.48 -3.95
N SER A 73 -4.14 11.37 -4.60
CA SER A 73 -5.36 11.00 -3.91
C SER A 73 -5.49 9.47 -3.79
N GLN A 74 -6.22 8.99 -2.78
CA GLN A 74 -6.53 7.56 -2.67
C GLN A 74 -7.29 7.04 -3.90
N ALA A 75 -8.18 7.87 -4.47
CA ALA A 75 -8.92 7.54 -5.70
C ALA A 75 -8.00 7.38 -6.93
N GLU A 76 -6.94 8.17 -7.03
CA GLU A 76 -5.94 8.08 -8.11
C GLU A 76 -5.13 6.78 -8.00
N ILE A 77 -4.62 6.46 -6.80
CA ILE A 77 -3.89 5.20 -6.53
C ILE A 77 -4.79 3.99 -6.86
N LEU A 78 -6.08 4.03 -6.49
CA LEU A 78 -7.05 2.98 -6.80
C LEU A 78 -7.37 2.90 -8.31
N ARG A 79 -7.42 4.02 -9.03
CA ARG A 79 -7.60 4.05 -10.49
C ARG A 79 -6.43 3.35 -11.19
N VAL A 80 -5.19 3.71 -10.85
CA VAL A 80 -4.00 3.09 -11.44
C VAL A 80 -3.95 1.60 -11.10
N ARG A 81 -4.24 1.22 -9.85
CA ARG A 81 -4.32 -0.20 -9.44
C ARG A 81 -5.31 -1.02 -10.27
N ARG A 82 -6.52 -0.49 -10.54
CA ARG A 82 -7.50 -1.16 -11.40
C ARG A 82 -7.00 -1.28 -12.84
N THR A 83 -6.42 -0.22 -13.40
CA THR A 83 -5.86 -0.20 -14.76
C THR A 83 -4.77 -1.26 -14.93
N GLN A 84 -3.87 -1.40 -13.95
CA GLN A 84 -2.85 -2.45 -13.94
C GLN A 84 -3.42 -3.86 -13.80
N ALA A 85 -4.53 -4.04 -13.08
CA ALA A 85 -5.19 -5.34 -12.95
C ALA A 85 -5.92 -5.78 -14.24
N THR A 86 -6.40 -4.82 -15.05
CA THR A 86 -7.11 -5.11 -16.31
C THR A 86 -6.23 -5.09 -17.55
N GLY A 87 -5.06 -4.45 -17.51
CA GLY A 87 -4.25 -4.14 -18.70
C GLY A 87 -3.16 -5.15 -19.08
N GLY A 88 -2.81 -6.09 -18.21
CA GLY A 88 -1.81 -7.12 -18.52
C GLY A 88 -1.13 -7.68 -17.28
N GLY A 89 -1.30 -8.98 -17.04
CA GLY A 89 -0.59 -9.68 -15.98
C GLY A 89 0.83 -10.06 -16.42
N SER A 90 1.83 -9.73 -15.61
CA SER A 90 2.97 -10.60 -15.25
C SER A 90 3.95 -9.87 -14.31
N SER A 91 4.41 -10.56 -13.27
CA SER A 91 5.66 -10.30 -12.50
C SER A 91 5.84 -8.93 -11.78
N LEU A 92 6.30 -8.85 -10.52
CA LEU A 92 6.90 -9.83 -9.61
C LEU A 92 6.26 -9.66 -8.21
N ASN A 93 5.80 -10.76 -7.61
CA ASN A 93 5.48 -10.83 -6.19
C ASN A 93 6.63 -11.56 -5.46
N PRO A 94 7.50 -10.87 -4.69
CA PRO A 94 8.27 -11.51 -3.64
C PRO A 94 7.40 -11.56 -2.37
N GLY A 95 6.35 -12.40 -2.39
CA GLY A 95 5.29 -12.35 -1.39
C GLY A 95 4.27 -13.50 -1.44
N GLU A 96 4.58 -14.61 -2.09
CA GLU A 96 3.81 -15.84 -1.90
C GLU A 96 4.25 -16.54 -0.62
N MET A 97 3.45 -16.40 0.44
CA MET A 97 3.15 -17.52 1.32
C MET A 97 1.65 -17.78 1.26
N ALA A 98 1.31 -19.04 1.01
CA ALA A 98 0.01 -19.43 0.49
C ALA A 98 -1.08 -19.50 1.56
N ALA A 99 -2.28 -19.08 1.17
CA ALA A 99 -3.55 -19.53 1.74
C ALA A 99 -4.67 -19.46 0.67
N ALA A 100 -4.41 -19.96 -0.53
CA ALA A 100 -5.39 -20.04 -1.59
C ALA A 100 -6.37 -21.20 -1.32
N SER A 101 -7.53 -20.85 -0.75
CA SER A 101 -8.68 -21.77 -0.67
C SER A 101 -9.28 -21.92 -2.07
N VAL A 102 -9.28 -23.15 -2.62
CA VAL A 102 -10.03 -23.49 -3.83
C VAL A 102 -10.50 -24.94 -3.79
N ALA A 103 -11.82 -25.10 -3.94
CA ALA A 103 -12.46 -26.35 -4.35
C ALA A 103 -13.57 -25.98 -5.34
N PRO A 104 -13.69 -26.73 -6.45
CA PRO A 104 -15.00 -27.05 -6.98
C PRO A 104 -15.15 -28.55 -7.24
N ALA A 105 -16.34 -29.08 -6.97
CA ALA A 105 -16.71 -30.46 -7.25
C ALA A 105 -17.66 -30.54 -8.46
N SER A 106 -17.66 -31.67 -9.18
CA SER A 106 -18.67 -31.99 -10.19
C SER A 106 -18.75 -33.50 -10.42
N GLY A 107 -19.98 -34.05 -10.42
CA GLY A 107 -20.29 -35.38 -10.95
C GLY A 107 -20.14 -36.59 -10.00
N ALA A 108 -21.25 -37.29 -9.77
CA ALA A 108 -21.36 -38.63 -9.17
C ALA A 108 -22.15 -39.54 -10.16
N PRO A 109 -22.43 -40.85 -9.92
CA PRO A 109 -22.10 -41.77 -8.81
C PRO A 109 -21.19 -42.94 -9.31
N ALA A 110 -21.07 -44.17 -8.79
CA ALA A 110 -21.83 -44.95 -7.79
C ALA A 110 -20.92 -45.86 -6.86
N PRO A 111 -21.12 -47.18 -6.60
CA PRO A 111 -21.32 -47.59 -5.21
C PRO A 111 -20.42 -48.72 -4.66
N GLN A 112 -20.32 -48.78 -3.31
CA GLN A 112 -20.50 -49.95 -2.41
C GLN A 112 -19.67 -49.83 -1.12
N PRO A 113 -20.09 -50.45 0.02
CA PRO A 113 -19.93 -49.81 1.34
C PRO A 113 -19.24 -50.64 2.45
N SER A 114 -19.10 -50.00 3.61
CA SER A 114 -18.81 -50.57 4.95
C SER A 114 -17.30 -50.75 5.25
N GLU A 115 -16.75 -50.50 6.44
CA GLU A 115 -17.35 -50.28 7.78
C GLU A 115 -16.69 -49.16 8.63
N ALA A 116 -17.47 -48.63 9.58
CA ALA A 116 -17.09 -48.12 10.90
C ALA A 116 -15.84 -47.21 11.10
N ARG A 117 -16.10 -45.90 11.33
CA ARG A 117 -15.90 -45.33 12.68
C ARG A 117 -16.67 -44.02 12.95
N ASN A 118 -17.12 -43.88 14.20
CA ASN A 118 -17.94 -42.77 14.70
C ASN A 118 -17.17 -41.43 14.75
N GLY A 119 -17.80 -40.33 14.31
CA GLY A 119 -17.13 -39.02 14.23
C GLY A 119 -18.01 -37.75 14.22
N ARG A 120 -19.31 -37.85 14.54
CA ARG A 120 -20.23 -36.73 14.85
C ARG A 120 -20.29 -35.56 13.83
N ARG A 121 -21.15 -35.70 12.82
CA ARG A 121 -21.83 -34.56 12.18
C ARG A 121 -23.34 -34.73 12.36
N GLY A 122 -23.99 -33.79 13.05
CA GLY A 122 -25.44 -33.82 13.30
C GLY A 122 -26.02 -32.42 13.25
N PRO A 123 -26.89 -32.09 12.26
CA PRO A 123 -27.56 -30.80 12.21
C PRO A 123 -29.10 -30.93 12.19
N ARG A 124 -29.79 -30.41 13.22
CA ARG A 124 -30.95 -29.47 13.12
C ARG A 124 -31.73 -29.35 14.45
N ILE A 125 -32.03 -28.09 14.83
CA ILE A 125 -33.36 -27.50 15.18
C ILE A 125 -34.20 -28.30 16.23
N ALA A 126 -34.67 -27.73 17.33
CA ALA A 126 -35.51 -26.52 17.39
C ALA A 126 -35.29 -25.60 18.61
N ARG A 127 -35.83 -24.37 18.48
CA ARG A 127 -36.22 -23.49 19.60
C ARG A 127 -37.63 -23.87 20.06
N ASP A 128 -37.92 -23.65 21.34
CA ASP A 128 -39.30 -23.56 21.85
C ASP A 128 -39.43 -22.31 22.72
N ASP A 129 -40.62 -21.72 22.73
CA ASP A 129 -40.98 -20.48 23.40
C ASP A 129 -41.65 -20.74 24.76
N TYR A 130 -41.25 -20.01 25.81
CA TYR A 130 -42.10 -19.66 26.96
C TYR A 130 -41.54 -18.45 27.72
#